data_AF-A0A6B3GY89-F1
#
_entry.id   AF-A0A6B3GY89-F1
#
_cell.length_a   1.000
_cell.length_b   1.000
_cell.length_c   1.000
_cell.angle_alpha   90.00
_cell.angle_beta   90.00
_cell.angle_gamma   90.00
#
_symmetry.space_group_name_H-M   'P 1'
#
loop_
_entity.id
_entity.type
_entity.pdbx_description
1 polymer ?
#
loop_
_entity_poly.entity_id
_entity_poly.type
_entity_poly.pdbx_seq_one_letter_code
_entity_poly.pdbx_strand_id
1 'polypeptide(L)' 'LIQPGPVDTDLNPAGGPFAEGQRAATALGRFGTADEVASLVAYLASADAAFITGTEVVVDGGHAA' A
#
# COMPACT_ATOMS: atom_id res chain seq x y z
N LEU A 1 4.30 0.16 -11.96
CA LEU A 1 3.81 1.25 -11.08
C LEU A 1 3.34 0.61 -9.77
N ILE A 2 3.76 1.10 -8.61
CA ILE A 2 3.27 0.60 -7.31
C ILE A 2 2.09 1.46 -6.90
N GLN A 3 0.98 0.84 -6.52
CA GLN A 3 -0.27 1.53 -6.14
C GLN A 3 -0.64 1.19 -4.70
N PRO A 4 -0.17 1.98 -3.72
CA PRO A 4 -0.56 1.82 -2.33
C PRO A 4 -2.00 2.27 -2.10
N GLY A 5 -2.65 1.64 -1.13
CA GLY A 5 -3.88 2.13 -0.51
C GLY A 5 -3.58 3.17 0.59
N PRO A 6 -4.48 3.36 1.57
CA PRO A 6 -4.21 4.21 2.73
C PRO A 6 -2.99 3.71 3.53
N VAL A 7 -1.94 4.53 3.61
CA VAL A 7 -0.73 4.26 4.38
C VAL A 7 -0.64 5.24 5.56
N ASP A 8 -0.29 4.71 6.73
CA ASP A 8 -0.11 5.51 7.95
C ASP A 8 1.19 6.32 7.86
N THR A 9 1.04 7.64 7.79
CA THR A 9 2.14 8.62 7.69
C THR A 9 1.75 9.89 8.44
N ASP A 10 2.71 10.77 8.70
CA ASP A 10 2.43 12.05 9.37
C ASP A 10 1.37 12.90 8.64
N LEU A 11 1.32 12.84 7.30
CA LEU A 11 0.35 13.57 6.48
C LEU A 11 -0.98 12.82 6.28
N ASN A 12 -1.00 11.50 6.50
CA ASN A 12 -2.19 10.67 6.45
C ASN A 12 -2.23 9.72 7.65
N PRO A 13 -2.44 10.24 8.87
CA PRO A 13 -2.35 9.44 10.08
C PRO A 13 -3.56 8.51 10.19
N ALA A 14 -3.34 7.27 10.60
CA ALA A 14 -4.40 6.27 10.84
C ALA A 14 -5.36 6.64 11.99
N GLY A 15 -5.02 7.66 12.78
CA GLY A 15 -5.90 8.28 13.79
C GLY A 15 -6.58 9.57 13.33
N GLY A 16 -6.39 10.00 12.08
CA GLY A 16 -6.89 11.26 11.54
C GLY A 16 -8.41 11.28 11.30
N PRO A 17 -8.98 12.47 11.01
CA PRO A 17 -10.43 12.66 10.85
C PRO A 17 -11.04 11.85 9.70
N PHE A 18 -10.23 11.45 8.70
CA PHE A 18 -10.68 10.65 7.55
C PHE A 18 -10.34 9.16 7.67
N ALA A 19 -9.74 8.73 8.78
CA ALA A 19 -9.17 7.39 8.88
C ALA A 19 -10.22 6.27 8.95
N GLU A 20 -11.38 6.53 9.53
CA GLU A 20 -12.45 5.53 9.61
C GLU A 20 -12.99 5.16 8.22
N GLY A 21 -13.30 6.16 7.40
CA GLY A 21 -13.74 5.92 6.02
C GLY A 21 -12.67 5.22 5.17
N GLN A 22 -11.41 5.61 5.32
CA GLN A 22 -10.29 4.96 4.64
C GLN A 22 -10.11 3.50 5.07
N ARG A 23 -10.18 3.18 6.37
CA ARG A 23 -10.12 1.78 6.85
C ARG A 23 -11.28 0.96 6.35
N ALA A 24 -12.50 1.48 6.44
CA ALA A 24 -13.71 0.79 6.02
C ALA A 24 -13.72 0.49 4.51
N ALA A 25 -13.01 1.30 3.72
CA ALA A 25 -12.83 1.08 2.30
C ALA A 25 -11.71 0.08 1.96
N THR A 26 -11.01 -0.51 2.94
CA THR A 26 -10.04 -1.60 2.72
C THR A 26 -10.65 -2.92 3.18
N ALA A 27 -10.46 -4.00 2.43
CA ALA A 27 -10.88 -5.33 2.86
C ALA A 27 -10.16 -5.80 4.15
N LEU A 28 -8.93 -5.33 4.38
CA LEU A 28 -8.17 -5.63 5.61
C LEU A 28 -8.59 -4.79 6.83
N GLY A 29 -9.44 -3.78 6.65
CA GLY A 29 -9.95 -2.94 7.75
C GLY A 29 -8.87 -2.11 8.47
N ARG A 30 -7.70 -1.91 7.87
CA ARG A 30 -6.57 -1.18 8.46
C ARG A 30 -5.78 -0.40 7.40
N PHE A 31 -5.01 0.57 7.86
CA PHE A 31 -4.00 1.21 7.03
C PHE A 31 -2.83 0.25 6.83
N GLY A 32 -2.16 0.37 5.69
CA GLY A 32 -0.83 -0.18 5.50
C GLY A 32 0.22 0.64 6.24
N THR A 33 1.41 0.08 6.41
CA THR A 33 2.59 0.82 6.90
C THR A 33 3.52 1.21 5.76
N ALA A 34 4.36 2.23 5.98
CA ALA A 34 5.40 2.59 5.01
C ALA A 34 6.36 1.41 4.75
N ASP A 35 6.65 0.60 5.77
CA ASP A 35 7.52 -0.57 5.66
C ASP A 35 6.92 -1.68 4.78
N GLU A 36 5.60 -1.87 4.77
CA GLU A 36 4.94 -2.81 3.87
C GLU A 36 5.11 -2.40 2.40
N VAL A 37 4.98 -1.10 2.11
CA VAL A 37 5.23 -0.56 0.76
C VAL A 37 6.71 -0.64 0.40
N ALA A 38 7.60 -0.26 1.33
CA ALA A 38 9.05 -0.31 1.14
C ALA A 38 9.54 -1.74 0.89
N SER A 39 8.94 -2.74 1.53
CA SER A 39 9.28 -4.15 1.32
C SER A 39 8.96 -4.60 -0.10
N LEU A 40 7.81 -4.19 -0.65
CA LEU A 40 7.48 -4.45 -2.07
C LEU A 40 8.43 -3.72 -3.01
N VAL A 41 8.75 -2.46 -2.72
CA VAL A 41 9.75 -1.70 -3.49
C VAL A 41 11.09 -2.42 -3.51
N ALA A 42 11.56 -2.88 -2.34
CA ALA A 42 12.83 -3.60 -2.21
C ALA A 42 12.81 -4.92 -2.98
N TYR A 43 11.71 -5.67 -2.94
CA TYR A 43 11.54 -6.88 -3.75
C TYR A 43 11.62 -6.57 -5.25
N LEU A 44 10.88 -5.57 -5.73
CA LEU A 44 10.86 -5.18 -7.14
C LEU A 44 12.22 -4.62 -7.63
N ALA A 45 13.02 -4.07 -6.71
CA ALA A 45 14.38 -3.62 -7.00
C ALA A 45 15.45 -4.74 -6.93
N SER A 46 15.07 -5.94 -6.47
CA SER A 46 15.99 -7.07 -6.33
C SER A 46 16.18 -7.85 -7.63
N ALA A 47 17.18 -8.72 -7.66
CA ALA A 47 17.43 -9.62 -8.80
C ALA A 47 16.28 -10.63 -9.04
N ASP A 48 15.52 -10.96 -8.00
CA ASP A 48 14.41 -11.93 -8.09
C ASP A 48 13.25 -11.40 -8.96
N ALA A 49 13.13 -10.08 -9.09
CA ALA A 49 12.10 -9.43 -9.88
C ALA A 49 12.55 -9.05 -11.32
N ALA A 50 13.70 -9.54 -11.79
CA ALA A 50 14.36 -9.05 -13.02
C ALA A 50 13.52 -9.15 -14.31
N PHE A 51 12.47 -9.97 -14.33
CA PHE A 51 11.57 -10.12 -15.49
C PHE A 51 10.20 -9.43 -15.31
N ILE A 52 9.99 -8.73 -14.18
CA ILE A 52 8.76 -7.99 -13.90
C ILE A 52 8.90 -6.57 -14.47
N THR A 53 8.14 -6.27 -15.52
CA THR A 53 8.08 -4.94 -16.11
C THR A 53 6.72 -4.68 -16.77
N GLY A 54 6.39 -3.41 -17.04
CA GLY A 54 5.16 -3.02 -17.72
C GLY A 54 3.86 -3.27 -16.95
N THR A 55 3.94 -3.54 -15.64
CA THR A 55 2.79 -3.90 -14.79
C THR A 55 2.47 -2.83 -13.73
N GLU A 56 1.21 -2.82 -13.31
CA GLU A 56 0.72 -2.11 -12.13
C GLU A 56 0.58 -3.12 -10.98
N VAL A 57 1.19 -2.81 -9.83
CA VAL A 57 1.20 -3.68 -8.65
C VAL A 57 0.45 -2.98 -7.52
N VAL A 58 -0.76 -3.47 -7.24
CA VAL A 58 -1.63 -2.95 -6.19
C VAL A 58 -1.22 -3.52 -4.83
N VAL A 59 -1.03 -2.64 -3.85
CA VAL A 59 -0.70 -2.95 -2.45
C VAL A 59 -1.55 -2.09 -1.52
N ASP A 60 -2.84 -2.38 -1.49
CA ASP A 60 -3.85 -1.43 -0.98
C ASP A 60 -4.77 -1.99 0.11
N GLY A 61 -4.49 -3.20 0.60
CA GLY A 61 -5.34 -3.86 1.59
C GLY A 61 -6.73 -4.22 1.04
N GLY A 62 -6.88 -4.35 -0.28
CA GLY A 62 -8.13 -4.66 -0.96
C GLY A 62 -9.03 -3.43 -1.13
N HIS A 63 -8.46 -2.25 -1.33
CA HIS A 63 -9.22 -1.01 -1.53
C HIS A 63 -9.91 -0.96 -2.90
N ALA A 64 -9.23 -1.46 -3.94
CA ALA A 64 -9.74 -1.52 -5.31
C ALA A 64 -10.45 -2.84 -5.66
N ALA A 65 -10.84 -3.64 -4.65
CA ALA A 65 -11.48 -4.95 -4.83
C ALA A 65 -13.00 -4.86 -5.11
#